data_AF-A0A1G9Y392-F1
#
_entry.id   AF-A0A1G9Y392-F1
#
_cell.length_a   1.000
_cell.length_b   1.000
_cell.length_c   1.000
_cell.angle_alpha   90.00
_cell.angle_beta   90.00
_cell.angle_gamma   90.00
#
_symmetry.space_group_name_H-M   'P 1'
#
loop_
_entity.id
_entity.type
_entity.pdbx_description
1 polymer ?
#
loop_
_entity_poly.entity_id
_entity_poly.type
_entity_poly.pdbx_seq_one_letter_code
_entity_poly.pdbx_strand_id
1 'polypeptide(L)' 'MAPAVVPLSEIDRRIVEAHRELGTARSTFARSPSGAAVAACQTAEDRLNELLDARLDTMTAARRARAA' A
#
# COMPACT_ATOMS: atom_id res chain seq x y z
N MET A 1 4.50 -23.79 -11.89
CA MET A 1 4.88 -22.38 -11.67
C MET A 1 4.88 -22.15 -10.17
N ALA A 2 6.04 -21.97 -9.53
CA ALA A 2 6.05 -21.59 -8.11
C ALA A 2 5.51 -20.16 -8.00
N PRO A 3 4.62 -19.85 -7.03
CA PRO A 3 4.16 -18.48 -6.85
C PRO A 3 5.37 -17.59 -6.58
N ALA A 4 5.51 -16.50 -7.34
CA ALA A 4 6.54 -15.51 -7.08
C ALA A 4 6.21 -14.85 -5.73
N VAL A 5 6.92 -15.26 -4.68
CA VAL A 5 6.81 -14.64 -3.36
C VAL A 5 7.42 -13.25 -3.47
N VAL A 6 6.59 -12.22 -3.36
CA VAL A 6 7.07 -10.83 -3.32
C VAL A 6 7.85 -10.65 -2.01
N PRO A 7 9.13 -10.26 -2.06
CA PRO A 7 9.92 -10.06 -0.85
C PRO A 7 9.38 -8.89 -0.02
N LEU A 8 9.46 -9.00 1.30
CA LEU A 8 8.98 -7.96 2.24
C LEU A 8 9.57 -6.58 1.94
N SER A 9 10.85 -6.52 1.53
CA SER A 9 11.51 -5.26 1.16
C SER A 9 10.87 -4.58 -0.05
N GLU A 10 10.32 -5.35 -0.98
CA GLU A 10 9.59 -4.81 -2.13
C GLU A 10 8.22 -4.28 -1.70
N ILE A 11 7.53 -4.98 -0.80
CA ILE A 11 6.26 -4.50 -0.22
C ILE A 11 6.50 -3.19 0.54
N ASP A 12 7.55 -3.12 1.37
CA ASP A 12 7.93 -1.91 2.11
C ASP A 12 8.20 -0.73 1.18
N ARG A 13 8.94 -0.97 0.08
CA ARG A 13 9.18 0.07 -0.93
C ARG A 13 7.87 0.56 -1.56
N ARG A 14 6.98 -0.36 -1.95
CA ARG A 14 5.68 -0.03 -2.54
C ARG A 14 4.79 0.76 -1.58
N ILE A 15 4.83 0.46 -0.27
CA ILE A 15 4.12 1.22 0.76
C ILE A 15 4.61 2.67 0.81
N VAL A 16 5.94 2.88 0.80
CA VAL A 16 6.51 4.23 0.82
C VAL A 16 6.12 5.01 -0.44
N GLU A 17 6.13 4.37 -1.60
CA GLU A 17 5.69 4.98 -2.86
C GLU A 17 4.19 5.35 -2.81
N ALA A 18 3.32 4.44 -2.39
CA ALA A 18 1.88 4.69 -2.24
C ALA A 18 1.58 5.81 -1.24
N HIS A 19 2.31 5.89 -0.13
CA HIS A 19 2.16 6.97 0.85
C HIS A 19 2.54 8.34 0.27
N ARG A 20 3.54 8.40 -0.62
CA ARG A 20 3.91 9.65 -1.33
C ARG A 20 2.84 10.05 -2.35
N GLU A 21 2.29 9.07 -3.08
CA GLU A 21 1.16 9.30 -4.00
C GLU A 21 -0.05 9.85 -3.25
N LEU A 22 -0.41 9.26 -2.11
CA LEU A 22 -1.50 9.74 -1.26
C LEU A 22 -1.26 11.18 -0.79
N GLY A 23 -0.05 11.50 -0.33
CA GLY A 23 0.33 12.87 0.04
C GLY A 23 0.15 13.87 -1.11
N THR A 24 0.46 13.44 -2.33
CA THR A 24 0.27 14.24 -3.56
C THR A 24 -1.20 14.44 -3.88
N ALA A 25 -2.03 13.38 -3.79
CA ALA A 25 -3.47 13.46 -3.99
C ALA A 25 -4.13 14.40 -2.96
N ARG A 26 -3.80 14.25 -1.67
CA ARG A 26 -4.31 15.11 -0.59
C ARG A 26 -3.90 16.57 -0.77
N SER A 27 -2.67 16.82 -1.18
CA SER A 27 -2.19 18.17 -1.49
C SER A 27 -2.96 18.79 -2.66
N THR A 28 -3.28 18.00 -3.68
CA THR A 28 -4.10 18.46 -4.82
C THR A 28 -5.54 18.75 -4.39
N PHE A 29 -6.15 17.86 -3.60
CA PHE A 29 -7.48 18.08 -3.03
C PHE A 29 -7.54 19.33 -2.16
N ALA A 30 -6.54 19.57 -1.31
CA ALA A 30 -6.48 20.74 -0.45
C ALA A 30 -6.39 22.06 -1.24
N ARG A 31 -5.74 22.06 -2.40
CA ARG A 31 -5.64 23.24 -3.28
C ARG A 31 -6.87 23.44 -4.16
N SER A 32 -7.48 22.35 -4.64
CA SER A 32 -8.58 22.38 -5.59
C SER A 32 -9.55 21.21 -5.33
N PRO A 33 -10.45 21.36 -4.34
CA PRO A 33 -11.37 20.29 -3.97
C PRO A 33 -12.34 20.02 -5.12
N SER A 34 -12.38 18.77 -5.57
CA SER A 34 -13.27 18.30 -6.64
C SER A 34 -13.57 16.81 -6.45
N GLY A 35 -14.65 16.32 -7.06
CA GLY A 35 -14.98 14.89 -7.02
C GLY A 35 -13.86 14.00 -7.56
N ALA A 36 -13.16 14.45 -8.61
CA ALA A 36 -11.99 13.74 -9.15
C ALA A 36 -10.82 13.70 -8.15
N ALA A 37 -10.57 14.80 -7.42
CA ALA A 37 -9.53 14.83 -6.40
C ALA A 37 -9.88 13.95 -5.18
N VAL A 38 -11.15 13.87 -4.80
CA VAL A 38 -11.62 12.92 -3.77
C VAL A 38 -11.40 11.48 -4.22
N ALA A 39 -11.82 11.13 -5.44
CA ALA A 39 -11.62 9.79 -5.98
C ALA A 39 -10.14 9.41 -6.03
N ALA A 40 -9.26 10.33 -6.44
CA ALA A 40 -7.82 10.11 -6.44
C ALA A 40 -7.25 9.86 -5.03
N CYS A 41 -7.71 10.59 -4.01
CA CYS A 41 -7.36 10.29 -2.62
C CYS A 41 -7.82 8.88 -2.22
N GLN A 42 -9.08 8.55 -2.48
CA GLN A 42 -9.65 7.25 -2.13
C GLN A 42 -8.87 6.11 -2.78
N THR A 43 -8.59 6.18 -4.09
CA THR A 43 -7.80 5.16 -4.80
C THR A 43 -6.39 5.02 -4.22
N ALA A 44 -5.74 6.12 -3.86
CA ALA A 44 -4.42 6.08 -3.24
C ALA A 44 -4.45 5.48 -1.82
N GLU A 45 -5.50 5.76 -1.04
CA GLU A 45 -5.73 5.16 0.28
C GLU A 45 -6.00 3.65 0.18
N ASP A 46 -6.88 3.24 -0.73
CA ASP A 46 -7.20 1.83 -0.96
C ASP A 46 -5.95 1.04 -1.35
N ARG A 47 -5.14 1.57 -2.27
CA ARG A 47 -3.85 0.97 -2.66
C ARG A 47 -2.87 0.86 -1.49
N LEU A 48 -2.81 1.87 -0.62
CA LEU A 48 -1.94 1.83 0.55
C LEU A 48 -2.41 0.76 1.55
N ASN A 49 -3.72 0.63 1.76
CA ASN A 49 -4.31 -0.38 2.64
C ASN A 49 -4.01 -1.81 2.13
N GLU A 50 -4.21 -2.07 0.84
CA GLU A 50 -3.88 -3.37 0.22
C GLU A 50 -2.42 -3.78 0.45
N LEU A 51 -1.49 -2.81 0.37
CA LEU A 51 -0.07 -3.07 0.60
C LEU A 51 0.26 -3.34 2.07
N LEU A 52 -0.41 -2.63 2.99
CA LEU A 52 -0.26 -2.86 4.43
C LEU A 52 -0.79 -4.24 4.83
N ASP A 53 -1.93 -4.65 4.27
CA ASP A 53 -2.50 -5.97 4.48
C ASP A 53 -1.58 -7.06 3.94
N ALA A 54 -1.08 -6.90 2.70
CA ALA A 54 -0.12 -7.84 2.10
C ALA A 54 1.16 -7.99 2.93
N ARG A 55 1.64 -6.90 3.54
CA ARG A 55 2.80 -6.92 4.45
C ARG A 55 2.50 -7.71 5.72
N LEU A 56 1.33 -7.47 6.33
CA LEU A 56 0.89 -8.15 7.54
C LEU A 56 0.74 -9.65 7.30
N ASP A 57 0.13 -10.05 6.19
CA ASP A 57 -0.04 -11.44 5.78
C ASP A 57 1.32 -12.12 5.60
N THR A 58 2.24 -11.47 4.90
CA THR A 58 3.59 -11.99 4.66
C THR A 58 4.36 -12.17 5.98
N MET A 59 4.29 -11.19 6.88
CA MET A 59 4.93 -11.27 8.19
C MET A 59 4.31 -12.37 9.07
N THR A 60 2.99 -12.52 9.02
CA THR A 60 2.26 -13.57 9.76
C THR A 60 2.62 -14.96 9.24
N ALA A 61 2.68 -15.13 7.92
CA ALA A 61 3.10 -16.38 7.29
C ALA A 61 4.55 -16.75 7.68
N ALA A 62 5.48 -15.79 7.61
CA ALA A 62 6.88 -16.00 8.01
C ALA A 62 7.00 -16.40 9.50
N ARG A 63 6.21 -15.78 10.38
CA ARG A 63 6.16 -16.12 11.80
C ARG A 63 5.66 -17.55 12.03
N ARG A 64 4.60 -17.97 11.33
CA ARG A 64 4.06 -19.34 11.43
C ARG A 64 5.06 -20.37 10.95
N ALA A 65 5.74 -20.12 9.82
CA ALA A 65 6.77 -21.01 9.30
C ALA A 65 7.95 -21.21 10.27
N ARG A 66 8.28 -20.20 11.08
CA ARG A 66 9.33 -20.30 12.10
C ARG A 66 8.92 -21.09 13.35
N ALA A 67 7.62 -21.21 13.61
CA ALA A 67 7.08 -21.87 14.79
C ALA A 67 6.75 -23.36 14.58
N ALA A 68 6.80 -23.84 13.33
CA ALA A 68 6.63 -25.24 12.94
C ALA A 68 8.00 -25.94 12.87
#